data_AF-A0A2E8TQP9-F1
#
_entry.id   AF-A0A2E8TQP9-F1
#
_cell.length_a   1.000
_cell.length_b   1.000
_cell.length_c   1.000
_cell.angle_alpha   90.00
_cell.angle_beta   90.00
_cell.angle_gamma   90.00
#
_symmetry.space_group_name_H-M   'P 1'
#
loop_
_entity.id
_entity.type
_entity.pdbx_description
1 polymer ?
#
loop_
_entity_poly.entity_id
_entity_poly.type
_entity_poly.pdbx_seq_one_letter_code
_entity_poly.pdbx_strand_id
1 'polypeptide(L)'
;MNWKQTLAAGSGTGALLATLVALIMVKVGLEPPSFGAAIAVFISMIFLSAYPVKKISHSMGWFDPSLKGLTLISFLTFIFPLLGASFGAPNSELTTLAKLVLLGSLGGLFWSLPFVGWNYYNSSRNPQ
;
A
#
# COMPACT_ATOMS: atom_id res chain seq x y z
N MET A 1 -14.75 11.97 -5.95
CA MET A 1 -14.21 11.22 -4.78
C MET A 1 -13.66 12.23 -3.79
N ASN A 2 -14.02 12.13 -2.51
CA ASN A 2 -13.50 13.06 -1.49
C ASN A 2 -11.99 12.81 -1.30
N TRP A 3 -11.20 13.88 -1.13
CA TRP A 3 -9.76 13.76 -0.91
C TRP A 3 -9.43 12.91 0.32
N LYS A 4 -10.24 13.00 1.39
CA LYS A 4 -10.10 12.17 2.60
C LYS A 4 -10.23 10.67 2.30
N GLN A 5 -11.15 10.31 1.40
CA GLN A 5 -11.38 8.91 1.00
C GLN A 5 -10.18 8.38 0.20
N THR A 6 -9.62 9.20 -0.69
CA THR A 6 -8.41 8.83 -1.46
C THR A 6 -7.22 8.58 -0.54
N LEU A 7 -6.98 9.47 0.43
CA LEU A 7 -5.92 9.32 1.42
C LEU A 7 -6.14 8.08 2.31
N ALA A 8 -7.37 7.86 2.78
CA ALA A 8 -7.71 6.70 3.60
C ALA A 8 -7.50 5.38 2.83
N ALA A 9 -7.90 5.32 1.57
CA ALA A 9 -7.72 4.15 0.72
C ALA A 9 -6.24 3.83 0.47
N GLY A 10 -5.43 4.85 0.18
CA GLY A 10 -4.00 4.66 0.01
C GLY A 10 -3.30 4.26 1.30
N SER A 11 -3.61 4.93 2.42
CA SER A 11 -3.10 4.55 3.74
C SER A 11 -3.46 3.10 4.09
N GLY A 12 -4.72 2.70 3.92
CA GLY A 12 -5.16 1.31 4.14
C GLY A 12 -4.46 0.30 3.23
N THR A 13 -4.22 0.66 1.97
CA THR A 13 -3.46 -0.18 1.03
C THR A 13 -2.02 -0.35 1.50
N GLY A 14 -1.37 0.74 1.91
CA GLY A 14 -0.01 0.71 2.43
C GLY A 14 0.13 -0.05 3.76
N ALA A 15 -0.85 0.07 4.66
CA ALA A 15 -0.91 -0.69 5.92
C ALA A 15 -1.06 -2.19 5.66
N LEU A 16 -1.97 -2.57 4.75
CA LEU A 16 -2.19 -3.97 4.38
C LEU A 16 -0.95 -4.56 3.70
N LEU A 17 -0.31 -3.81 2.80
CA LEU A 17 0.96 -4.19 2.18
C LEU A 17 2.05 -4.44 3.23
N ALA A 18 2.27 -3.50 4.15
CA ALA A 18 3.27 -3.65 5.20
C ALA A 18 2.96 -4.82 6.15
N THR A 19 1.69 -5.11 6.38
CA THR A 19 1.26 -6.30 7.14
C THR A 19 1.66 -7.58 6.42
N LEU A 20 1.48 -7.66 5.10
CA LEU A 20 1.94 -8.81 4.30
C LEU A 20 3.47 -8.97 4.36
N VAL A 21 4.21 -7.86 4.25
CA VAL A 21 5.68 -7.86 4.40
C VAL A 21 6.09 -8.37 5.78
N ALA A 22 5.47 -7.84 6.84
CA ALA A 22 5.71 -8.27 8.23
C ALA A 22 5.42 -9.77 8.44
N LEU A 23 4.32 -10.28 7.85
CA LEU A 23 3.98 -11.70 7.92
C LEU A 23 5.04 -12.59 7.25
N ILE A 24 5.57 -12.17 6.09
CA ILE A 24 6.62 -12.91 5.39
C ILE A 24 7.91 -12.93 6.22
N MET A 25 8.30 -11.80 6.81
CA MET A 25 9.48 -11.74 7.69
C MET A 25 9.39 -12.73 8.85
N VAL A 26 8.23 -12.81 9.49
CA VAL A 26 8.02 -13.69 10.65
C VAL A 26 7.94 -15.16 10.26
N LYS A 27 7.36 -15.49 9.09
CA LYS A 27 7.06 -16.89 8.73
C LYS A 27 8.09 -17.55 7.83
N VAL A 28 8.71 -16.80 6.95
CA VAL A 28 9.57 -17.35 5.89
C VAL A 28 11.01 -16.87 6.03
N GLY A 29 11.24 -15.75 6.73
CA GLY A 29 12.46 -14.98 6.54
C GLY A 29 12.45 -14.30 5.16
N LEU A 30 13.23 -13.23 4.98
CA LEU A 30 13.28 -12.47 3.72
C LEU A 30 14.13 -13.12 2.62
N GLU A 31 14.20 -14.46 2.60
CA GLU A 31 15.08 -15.22 1.70
C GLU A 31 14.24 -16.09 0.75
N PRO A 32 13.64 -15.49 -0.29
CA PRO A 32 12.98 -16.26 -1.33
C PRO A 32 13.98 -17.21 -2.00
N PRO A 33 13.58 -18.45 -2.34
CA PRO A 33 14.47 -19.48 -2.88
C PRO A 33 15.08 -19.14 -4.25
N SER A 34 14.54 -18.10 -4.92
CA SER A 34 15.09 -17.53 -6.13
C SER A 34 14.64 -16.09 -6.31
N PHE A 35 15.36 -15.34 -7.14
CA PHE A 35 14.96 -13.98 -7.53
C PHE A 35 13.57 -13.94 -8.20
N GLY A 36 13.25 -14.95 -9.01
CA GLY A 36 11.92 -15.06 -9.64
C GLY A 36 10.80 -15.24 -8.61
N ALA A 37 11.04 -16.05 -7.57
CA ALA A 37 10.11 -16.20 -6.46
C ALA A 37 9.93 -14.88 -5.69
N ALA A 38 11.01 -14.11 -5.48
CA ALA A 38 10.95 -12.79 -4.86
C ALA A 38 10.00 -11.85 -5.62
N ILE A 39 10.21 -11.74 -6.94
CA ILE A 39 9.38 -10.90 -7.81
C ILE A 39 7.91 -11.35 -7.75
N ALA A 40 7.64 -12.65 -7.84
CA ALA A 40 6.28 -13.17 -7.80
C ALA A 40 5.57 -12.81 -6.49
N VAL A 41 6.26 -12.93 -5.34
CA VAL A 41 5.74 -12.54 -4.03
C VAL A 41 5.50 -11.03 -3.97
N PHE A 42 6.42 -10.20 -4.44
CA PHE A 42 6.27 -8.74 -4.43
C PHE A 42 5.09 -8.28 -5.28
N ILE A 43 4.98 -8.78 -6.51
CA ILE A 43 3.85 -8.47 -7.40
C ILE A 43 2.54 -8.94 -6.76
N SER A 44 2.53 -10.14 -6.17
CA SER A 44 1.34 -10.67 -5.49
C SER A 44 0.91 -9.78 -4.34
N MET A 45 1.82 -9.32 -3.48
CA MET A 45 1.50 -8.43 -2.37
C MET A 45 0.96 -7.07 -2.82
N ILE A 46 1.48 -6.53 -3.93
CA ILE A 46 1.01 -5.25 -4.48
C ILE A 46 -0.46 -5.36 -4.91
N PHE A 47 -0.81 -6.44 -5.62
CA PHE A 47 -2.21 -6.66 -6.03
C PHE A 47 -3.10 -7.05 -4.85
N LEU A 48 -2.60 -7.92 -3.95
CA LEU A 48 -3.32 -8.40 -2.79
C LEU A 48 -3.57 -7.32 -1.73
N SER A 49 -2.78 -6.24 -1.72
CA SER A 49 -3.07 -5.07 -0.89
C SER A 49 -4.09 -4.13 -1.53
N ALA A 50 -3.96 -3.86 -2.83
CA ALA A 50 -4.83 -2.93 -3.54
C ALA A 50 -6.26 -3.47 -3.75
N TYR A 51 -6.40 -4.77 -4.08
CA TYR A 51 -7.68 -5.36 -4.45
C TYR A 51 -8.69 -5.42 -3.28
N PRO A 52 -8.34 -5.90 -2.07
CA PRO A 52 -9.26 -5.94 -0.94
C PRO A 52 -9.72 -4.56 -0.53
N VAL A 53 -8.83 -3.56 -0.52
CA VAL A 53 -9.21 -2.17 -0.21
C VAL A 53 -10.27 -1.67 -1.18
N LYS A 54 -10.05 -1.85 -2.50
CA LYS A 54 -11.08 -1.50 -3.49
C LYS A 54 -12.38 -2.26 -3.26
N LYS A 55 -12.30 -3.59 -3.10
CA LYS A 55 -13.47 -4.45 -2.96
C LYS A 55 -14.30 -4.08 -1.74
N ILE A 56 -13.66 -3.83 -0.59
CA ILE A 56 -14.29 -3.45 0.67
C ILE A 56 -14.92 -2.06 0.56
N SER A 57 -14.19 -1.07 0.04
CA SER A 57 -14.71 0.29 -0.13
C SER A 57 -15.94 0.32 -1.03
N HIS A 58 -15.92 -0.45 -2.12
CA HIS A 58 -17.06 -0.59 -3.03
C HIS A 58 -18.22 -1.36 -2.39
N SER A 59 -17.97 -2.50 -1.74
CA SER A 59 -19.02 -3.32 -1.12
C SER A 59 -19.72 -2.63 0.04
N MET A 60 -19.01 -1.78 0.78
CA MET A 60 -19.59 -0.97 1.88
C MET A 60 -20.32 0.28 1.38
N GLY A 61 -20.30 0.57 0.07
CA GLY A 61 -20.89 1.78 -0.51
C GLY A 61 -20.19 3.07 -0.07
N TRP A 62 -18.97 3.00 0.45
CA TRP A 62 -18.26 4.17 0.98
C TRP A 62 -17.71 5.06 -0.13
N PHE A 63 -17.03 4.46 -1.10
CA PHE A 63 -16.48 5.10 -2.30
C PHE A 63 -15.89 4.03 -3.24
N ASP A 64 -15.65 4.39 -4.49
CA ASP A 64 -15.03 3.49 -5.48
C ASP A 64 -13.63 4.00 -5.87
N PRO A 65 -12.56 3.52 -5.21
CA PRO A 65 -11.20 3.90 -5.55
C PRO A 65 -10.73 3.19 -6.84
N SER A 66 -9.96 3.90 -7.64
CA SER A 66 -9.34 3.32 -8.83
C SER A 66 -8.34 2.23 -8.45
N LEU A 67 -8.57 0.99 -8.93
CA LEU A 67 -7.66 -0.13 -8.70
C LEU A 67 -6.25 0.19 -9.21
N LYS A 68 -6.15 0.81 -10.40
CA LYS A 68 -4.88 1.21 -11.00
C LYS A 68 -4.11 2.19 -10.09
N GLY A 69 -4.84 3.14 -9.49
CA GLY A 69 -4.26 4.09 -8.54
C GLY A 69 -3.75 3.40 -7.28
N LEU A 70 -4.56 2.54 -6.67
CA LEU A 70 -4.15 1.77 -5.48
C LEU A 70 -2.96 0.84 -5.76
N THR A 71 -2.92 0.19 -6.92
CA THR A 71 -1.77 -0.62 -7.34
C THR A 71 -0.50 0.23 -7.45
N LEU A 72 -0.58 1.43 -8.03
CA LEU A 72 0.58 2.32 -8.11
C LEU A 72 1.03 2.81 -6.73
N ILE A 73 0.08 3.20 -5.87
CA ILE A 73 0.36 3.59 -4.48
C ILE A 73 1.05 2.45 -3.73
N SER A 74 0.54 1.23 -3.86
CA SER A 74 1.12 0.03 -3.25
C SER A 74 2.53 -0.24 -3.76
N PHE A 75 2.75 -0.16 -5.08
CA PHE A 75 4.07 -0.31 -5.67
C PHE A 75 5.08 0.73 -5.15
N LEU A 76 4.73 2.02 -5.13
CA LEU A 76 5.61 3.08 -4.64
C LEU A 76 5.87 2.96 -3.14
N THR A 77 4.86 2.56 -2.36
CA THR A 77 5.00 2.27 -0.93
C THR A 77 5.89 1.06 -0.68
N PHE A 78 5.84 0.05 -1.55
CA PHE A 78 6.73 -1.08 -1.44
C PHE A 78 8.18 -0.67 -1.69
N ILE A 79 8.44 -0.04 -2.84
CA ILE A 79 9.81 0.26 -3.31
C ILE A 79 10.54 1.27 -2.42
N PHE A 80 9.89 2.38 -2.05
CA PHE A 80 10.58 3.47 -1.36
C PHE A 80 10.66 3.24 0.16
N PRO A 81 9.54 3.21 0.90
CA PRO A 81 9.63 3.09 2.35
C PRO A 81 9.77 1.65 2.87
N LEU A 82 9.16 0.63 2.24
CA LEU A 82 9.13 -0.72 2.82
C LEU A 82 10.33 -1.60 2.46
N LEU A 83 10.81 -1.56 1.21
CA LEU A 83 11.87 -2.46 0.75
C LEU A 83 13.15 -2.28 1.58
N GLY A 84 13.67 -1.05 1.71
CA GLY A 84 14.87 -0.79 2.51
C GLY A 84 14.68 -1.09 3.99
N ALA A 85 13.55 -0.66 4.57
CA ALA A 85 13.23 -0.94 5.98
C ALA A 85 13.13 -2.45 6.25
N SER A 86 12.72 -3.24 5.25
CA SER A 86 12.55 -4.67 5.40
C SER A 86 13.87 -5.44 5.53
N PHE A 87 14.91 -5.05 4.81
CA PHE A 87 16.22 -5.73 4.86
C PHE A 87 17.10 -5.33 6.06
N GLY A 88 16.82 -4.18 6.70
CA GLY A 88 17.63 -3.67 7.81
C GLY A 88 17.02 -3.87 9.21
N ALA A 89 15.81 -4.42 9.30
CA ALA A 89 15.03 -4.52 10.53
C ALA A 89 15.30 -5.82 11.30
N PRO A 90 15.34 -5.83 12.65
CA PRO A 90 15.34 -7.06 13.43
C PRO A 90 14.07 -7.90 13.16
N ASN A 91 14.23 -9.12 12.65
CA ASN A 91 13.22 -9.87 11.90
C ASN A 91 11.97 -10.36 12.68
N SER A 92 11.77 -10.01 13.95
CA SER A 92 10.67 -10.61 14.75
C SER A 92 10.16 -9.77 15.92
N GLU A 93 10.73 -8.60 16.20
CA GLU A 93 10.23 -7.78 17.31
C GLU A 93 8.92 -7.09 16.94
N LEU A 94 7.92 -7.16 17.83
CA LEU A 94 6.61 -6.53 17.62
C LEU A 94 6.72 -5.02 17.35
N THR A 95 7.68 -4.36 18.00
CA THR A 95 8.01 -2.94 17.80
C THR A 95 8.45 -2.66 16.36
N THR A 96 9.26 -3.54 15.78
CA THR A 96 9.74 -3.46 14.40
C THR A 96 8.61 -3.71 13.40
N LEU A 97 7.77 -4.71 13.64
CA LEU A 97 6.60 -4.99 12.80
C LEU A 97 5.60 -3.83 12.83
N ALA A 98 5.34 -3.25 14.01
CA ALA A 98 4.47 -2.09 14.16
C ALA A 98 5.01 -0.86 13.42
N LYS A 99 6.33 -0.62 13.50
CA LYS A 99 7.00 0.45 12.73
C LYS A 99 6.86 0.25 11.23
N LEU A 100 6.98 -0.99 10.73
CA LEU A 100 6.76 -1.30 9.32
C LEU A 100 5.32 -1.00 8.88
N VAL A 101 4.33 -1.39 9.68
CA VAL A 101 2.91 -1.10 9.37
C VAL A 101 2.65 0.40 9.36
N LEU A 102 3.18 1.14 10.35
CA LEU A 102 3.09 2.60 10.39
C LEU A 102 3.74 3.21 9.16
N LEU A 103 4.94 2.75 8.80
CA LEU A 103 5.68 3.24 7.64
C LEU A 103 4.96 2.96 6.32
N GLY A 104 4.37 1.77 6.17
CA GLY A 104 3.49 1.44 5.04
C GLY A 104 2.27 2.33 4.98
N SER A 105 1.62 2.59 6.12
CA SER A 105 0.46 3.50 6.20
C SER A 105 0.82 4.92 5.76
N LEU A 106 1.95 5.46 6.25
CA LEU A 106 2.46 6.78 5.88
C LEU A 106 2.87 6.84 4.41
N GLY A 107 3.52 5.79 3.89
CA GLY A 107 3.86 5.69 2.48
C GLY A 107 2.62 5.68 1.59
N GLY A 108 1.61 4.88 1.94
CA GLY A 108 0.34 4.83 1.22
C GLY A 108 -0.40 6.17 1.23
N LEU A 109 -0.37 6.88 2.35
CA LEU A 109 -0.92 8.24 2.47
C LEU A 109 -0.16 9.22 1.58
N PHE A 110 1.18 9.24 1.66
CA PHE A 110 2.04 10.14 0.90
C PHE A 110 1.85 9.96 -0.61
N TRP A 111 1.90 8.73 -1.10
CA TRP A 111 1.75 8.43 -2.52
C TRP A 111 0.32 8.60 -3.05
N SER A 112 -0.65 8.87 -2.17
CA SER A 112 -2.01 9.27 -2.57
C SER A 112 -2.11 10.75 -2.95
N LEU A 113 -1.15 11.59 -2.53
CA LEU A 113 -1.19 13.04 -2.77
C LEU A 113 -1.29 13.42 -4.26
N PRO A 114 -0.55 12.80 -5.20
CA PRO A 114 -0.70 13.11 -6.62
C PRO A 114 -2.12 12.86 -7.15
N PHE A 115 -2.79 11.80 -6.67
CA PHE A 115 -4.16 11.47 -7.07
C PHE A 115 -5.18 12.44 -6.48
N VAL A 116 -4.98 12.87 -5.23
CA VAL A 116 -5.78 13.92 -4.61
C VAL A 116 -5.64 15.23 -5.39
N GLY A 117 -4.40 15.64 -5.69
CA GLY A 117 -4.11 16.85 -6.44
C GLY A 117 -4.72 16.82 -7.84
N TRP A 118 -4.60 15.69 -8.55
CA TRP A 118 -5.20 15.49 -9.87
C TRP A 118 -6.72 15.59 -9.84
N ASN A 119 -7.36 14.95 -8.86
CA ASN A 119 -8.82 15.02 -8.71
C ASN A 119 -9.28 16.44 -8.39
N TYR A 120 -8.57 17.16 -7.51
CA TYR A 120 -8.87 18.55 -7.18
C TYR A 120 -8.74 19.46 -8.40
N TYR A 121 -7.65 19.32 -9.16
CA TYR A 121 -7.41 20.08 -10.38
C TYR A 121 -8.52 19.86 -11.42
N ASN A 122 -8.91 18.61 -11.67
CA ASN A 122 -9.96 18.29 -12.64
C ASN A 122 -11.34 18.80 -12.21
N SER A 123 -11.68 18.70 -10.92
CA SER A 123 -12.94 19.22 -10.39
C SER A 123 -13.02 20.75 -10.47
N SER A 124 -11.89 21.46 -10.33
CA SER A 124 -11.86 22.92 -10.48
C SER A 124 -12.05 23.37 -11.93
N ARG A 125 -11.72 22.52 -12.91
CA ARG A 125 -11.75 22.87 -14.34
C ARG A 125 -13.05 22.46 -15.04
N ASN A 126 -13.67 21.39 -14.57
CA ASN A 126 -14.96 20.90 -15.04
C ASN A 126 -15.94 20.84 -13.86
N PRO A 127 -16.44 21.99 -13.36
CA PRO A 127 -17.56 21.99 -12.44
C PRO A 127 -18.76 21.39 -13.16
N GLN A 128 -19.22 20.22 -12.71
CA GLN A 128 -20.48 19.63 -13.16
C GLN A 128 -21.65 20.45 -12.63
#